data_AF-A0A3N6GP00-F1
#
_entry.id   AF-A0A3N6GP00-F1
#
_cell.length_a   1.000
_cell.length_b   1.000
_cell.length_c   1.000
_cell.angle_alpha   90.00
_cell.angle_beta   90.00
_cell.angle_gamma   90.00
#
_symmetry.space_group_name_H-M   'P 1'
#
loop_
_entity.id
_entity.type
_entity.pdbx_description
1 polymer ?
#
loop_
_entity_poly.entity_id
_entity_poly.type
_entity_poly.pdbx_seq_one_letter_code
_entity_poly.pdbx_strand_id
1 'polypeptide(L)'
;MNHVIASPPVDAETTYHADFAMGEHSARHLRRILRLYLKGWELLDVADAAELALTELIANVVRYVPGRRCQTFIFLLAAGGVRVEVADSCPDVPRMVVGDELDEGGRGLVLVDAVTDKWGVEPRPDGRGKTVWFECLAVAGAADGVIALSDRSAAPRAPRP
;
A
#
# COMPACT_ATOMS: atom_id res chain seq x y z
N MET A 1 -0.49 -10.98 8.60
CA MET A 1 -1.84 -10.53 8.26
C MET A 1 -2.12 -9.26 9.04
N ASN A 2 -1.67 -8.12 8.49
CA ASN A 2 -1.77 -6.81 9.14
C ASN A 2 -3.03 -6.11 8.63
N HIS A 3 -4.19 -6.47 9.17
CA HIS A 3 -5.46 -5.79 8.87
C HIS A 3 -5.76 -4.76 9.95
N VAL A 4 -5.26 -3.54 9.75
CA VAL A 4 -5.50 -2.44 10.69
C VAL A 4 -6.64 -1.57 10.13
N ILE A 5 -7.67 -1.32 10.94
CA ILE A 5 -8.61 -0.22 10.74
C ILE A 5 -7.95 0.98 11.40
N ALA A 6 -7.28 1.85 10.64
CA ALA A 6 -6.22 2.67 11.22
C ALA A 6 -6.49 4.15 11.44
N SER A 7 -7.53 4.83 10.95
CA SER A 7 -7.57 6.32 11.03
C SER A 7 -6.41 6.99 10.25
N PRO A 8 -6.63 8.17 9.66
CA PRO A 8 -5.57 8.88 8.97
C PRO A 8 -4.42 9.18 9.94
N PRO A 9 -3.15 9.08 9.52
CA PRO A 9 -2.03 9.44 10.38
C PRO A 9 -2.17 10.89 10.82
N VAL A 10 -2.31 11.10 12.13
CA VAL A 10 -2.67 12.38 12.76
C VAL A 10 -1.58 13.46 12.53
N ASP A 11 -0.37 13.04 12.15
CA ASP A 11 0.82 13.89 12.01
C ASP A 11 1.47 13.86 10.62
N ALA A 12 0.79 13.35 9.57
CA ALA A 12 1.40 13.25 8.25
C ALA A 12 1.06 14.45 7.34
N GLU A 13 2.08 15.09 6.78
CA GLU A 13 1.90 16.19 5.83
C GLU A 13 1.52 15.62 4.44
N THR A 14 0.29 15.88 3.98
CA THR A 14 -0.15 15.49 2.63
C THR A 14 0.72 16.21 1.61
N THR A 15 1.57 15.48 0.90
CA THR A 15 2.51 16.13 -0.03
C THR A 15 2.10 15.97 -1.48
N TYR A 16 1.22 15.00 -1.78
CA TYR A 16 0.61 14.81 -3.08
C TYR A 16 -0.85 14.43 -2.95
N HIS A 17 -1.70 15.04 -3.78
CA HIS A 17 -3.09 14.66 -3.97
C HIS A 17 -3.44 14.75 -5.46
N ALA A 18 -4.10 13.73 -5.97
CA ALA A 18 -4.56 13.68 -7.35
C ALA A 18 -5.91 12.97 -7.49
N ASP A 19 -6.78 13.53 -8.34
CA ASP A 19 -8.09 12.99 -8.69
C ASP A 19 -8.17 12.74 -10.20
N PHE A 20 -8.06 11.47 -10.63
CA PHE A 20 -8.10 11.14 -12.06
C PHE A 20 -8.88 9.85 -12.35
N ALA A 21 -9.34 9.72 -13.59
CA ALA A 21 -9.75 8.44 -14.14
C ALA A 21 -8.48 7.63 -14.49
N MET A 22 -8.38 6.43 -13.94
CA MET A 22 -7.24 5.53 -14.13
C MET A 22 -7.30 4.87 -15.50
N GLY A 23 -6.25 5.08 -16.28
CA GLY A 23 -5.98 4.40 -17.54
C GLY A 23 -4.73 3.54 -17.44
N GLU A 24 -4.41 2.84 -18.53
CA GLU A 24 -3.29 1.89 -18.63
C GLU A 24 -1.92 2.52 -18.29
N HIS A 25 -1.79 3.84 -18.44
CA HIS A 25 -0.56 4.57 -18.14
C HIS A 25 -0.52 5.20 -16.74
N SER A 26 -1.63 5.18 -15.99
CA SER A 26 -1.74 5.87 -14.70
C SER A 26 -0.79 5.27 -13.66
N ALA A 27 -0.65 3.95 -13.59
CA ALA A 27 0.27 3.29 -12.65
C ALA A 27 1.73 3.73 -12.88
N ARG A 28 2.18 3.79 -14.14
CA ARG A 28 3.54 4.25 -14.48
C ARG A 28 3.75 5.71 -14.05
N HIS A 29 2.75 6.56 -14.28
CA HIS A 29 2.83 7.97 -13.91
C HIS A 29 2.92 8.14 -12.39
N LEU A 30 2.05 7.46 -11.64
CA LEU A 30 2.02 7.50 -10.19
C LEU A 30 3.29 6.91 -9.55
N ARG A 31 3.87 5.84 -10.11
CA ARG A 31 5.19 5.33 -9.68
C ARG A 31 6.28 6.39 -9.82
N ARG A 32 6.33 7.12 -10.94
CA ARG A 32 7.34 8.18 -11.14
C ARG A 32 7.16 9.31 -10.13
N ILE A 33 5.92 9.70 -9.84
CA ILE A 33 5.61 10.71 -8.83
C ILE A 33 6.05 10.22 -7.44
N LEU A 34 5.65 9.02 -7.05
CA LEU A 34 6.03 8.40 -5.77
C LEU A 34 7.55 8.37 -5.63
N ARG A 35 8.28 7.91 -6.65
CA ARG A 35 9.75 7.86 -6.62
C ARG A 35 10.39 9.23 -6.47
N LEU A 36 9.80 10.29 -7.05
CA LEU A 36 10.30 11.66 -6.90
C LEU A 36 10.14 12.15 -5.45
N TYR A 37 8.99 11.89 -4.82
CA TYR A 37 8.78 12.22 -3.40
C TYR A 37 9.71 11.42 -2.49
N LEU A 38 9.80 10.10 -2.69
CA LEU A 38 10.70 9.24 -1.91
C LEU A 38 12.16 9.67 -2.04
N LYS A 39 12.60 10.08 -3.23
CA LYS A 39 13.93 10.65 -3.43
C LYS A 39 14.11 11.96 -2.64
N GLY A 40 13.12 12.84 -2.67
CA GLY A 40 13.15 14.11 -1.93
C GLY A 40 13.17 13.94 -0.42
N TRP A 41 12.63 12.83 0.09
CA TRP A 41 12.61 12.48 1.51
C TRP A 41 13.74 11.55 1.94
N GLU A 42 14.67 11.21 1.04
CA GLU A 42 15.76 10.27 1.29
C GLU A 42 15.30 8.84 1.66
N LEU A 43 14.11 8.44 1.18
CA LEU A 43 13.45 7.15 1.42
C LEU A 43 13.52 6.21 0.20
N LEU A 44 14.67 6.18 -0.50
CA LEU A 44 14.82 5.33 -1.69
C LEU A 44 14.93 3.83 -1.37
N ASP A 45 15.22 3.48 -0.13
CA ASP A 45 15.29 2.10 0.37
C ASP A 45 13.93 1.38 0.31
N VAL A 46 12.82 2.12 0.47
CA VAL A 46 11.45 1.59 0.37
C VAL A 46 10.83 1.74 -1.02
N ALA A 47 11.53 2.33 -1.99
CA ALA A 47 10.94 2.72 -3.28
C ALA A 47 10.37 1.55 -4.07
N ASP A 48 11.11 0.44 -4.19
CA ASP A 48 10.67 -0.68 -5.01
C ASP A 48 9.44 -1.38 -4.39
N ALA A 49 9.40 -1.50 -3.07
CA ALA A 49 8.25 -2.04 -2.33
C ALA A 49 7.01 -1.14 -2.49
N ALA A 50 7.17 0.17 -2.28
CA ALA A 50 6.08 1.14 -2.37
C ALA A 50 5.55 1.27 -3.81
N GLU A 51 6.42 1.24 -4.82
CA GLU A 51 6.04 1.27 -6.24
C GLU A 51 5.25 0.03 -6.66
N LEU A 52 5.64 -1.16 -6.16
CA LEU A 52 4.93 -2.40 -6.42
C LEU A 52 3.55 -2.39 -5.75
N ALA A 53 3.46 -2.06 -4.46
CA ALA A 53 2.19 -1.98 -3.75
C ALA A 53 1.22 -0.97 -4.40
N LEU A 54 1.72 0.20 -4.79
CA LEU A 54 0.93 1.19 -5.53
C LEU A 54 0.41 0.63 -6.86
N THR A 55 1.23 -0.13 -7.59
CA THR A 55 0.82 -0.74 -8.86
C THR A 55 -0.36 -1.69 -8.66
N GLU A 56 -0.31 -2.52 -7.62
CA GLU A 56 -1.39 -3.45 -7.29
C GLU A 56 -2.67 -2.72 -6.87
N LEU A 57 -2.58 -1.63 -6.09
CA LEU A 57 -3.75 -0.83 -5.75
C LEU A 57 -4.39 -0.17 -6.98
N ILE A 58 -3.59 0.37 -7.89
CA ILE A 58 -4.11 0.97 -9.13
C ILE A 58 -4.70 -0.10 -10.06
N ALA A 59 -4.11 -1.29 -10.13
CA ALA A 59 -4.68 -2.42 -10.87
C ALA A 59 -6.05 -2.82 -10.32
N ASN A 60 -6.20 -2.83 -8.98
CA ASN A 60 -7.49 -3.07 -8.34
C ASN A 60 -8.52 -2.01 -8.70
N VAL A 61 -8.15 -0.71 -8.74
CA VAL A 61 -9.06 0.36 -9.19
C VAL A 61 -9.50 0.12 -10.64
N VAL A 62 -8.57 -0.17 -11.54
CA VAL A 62 -8.86 -0.39 -12.96
C VAL A 62 -9.81 -1.59 -13.18
N ARG A 63 -9.65 -2.65 -12.37
CA ARG A 63 -10.41 -3.89 -12.49
C ARG A 63 -11.79 -3.82 -11.85
N TYR A 64 -11.89 -3.20 -10.66
CA TYR A 64 -13.07 -3.34 -9.80
C TYR A 64 -13.86 -2.05 -9.59
N VAL A 65 -13.33 -0.87 -9.92
CA VAL A 65 -14.02 0.41 -9.68
C VAL A 65 -14.74 0.86 -10.95
N PRO A 66 -16.08 0.99 -10.93
CA PRO A 66 -16.83 1.57 -12.03
C PRO A 66 -16.34 2.97 -12.39
N GLY A 67 -16.08 3.22 -13.67
CA GLY A 67 -15.52 4.49 -14.15
C GLY A 67 -14.04 4.73 -13.82
N ARG A 68 -13.38 3.78 -13.12
CA ARG A 68 -11.94 3.77 -12.82
C ARG A 68 -11.45 5.04 -12.12
N ARG A 69 -12.31 5.73 -11.37
CA ARG A 69 -11.94 6.98 -10.68
C ARG A 69 -11.46 6.69 -9.27
N CYS A 70 -10.31 7.24 -8.92
CA CYS A 70 -9.82 7.25 -7.55
C CYS A 70 -9.06 8.54 -7.25
N GLN A 71 -8.91 8.79 -5.96
CA GLN A 71 -8.07 9.83 -5.40
C GLN A 71 -6.82 9.16 -4.84
N THR A 72 -5.63 9.68 -5.15
CA THR A 72 -4.37 9.13 -4.62
C THR A 72 -3.71 10.18 -3.73
N PHE A 73 -3.28 9.74 -2.55
CA PHE A 73 -2.57 10.57 -1.58
C PHE A 73 -1.23 9.92 -1.21
N ILE A 74 -0.20 10.74 -1.04
CA ILE A 74 1.13 10.30 -0.60
C ILE A 74 1.54 11.18 0.59
N PHE A 75 1.89 10.51 1.68
CA PHE A 75 2.23 11.13 2.95
C PHE A 75 3.61 10.68 3.43
N LEU A 76 4.40 11.63 3.92
CA LEU A 76 5.60 11.33 4.69
C LEU A 76 5.18 11.01 6.13
N LEU A 77 5.64 9.88 6.67
CA LEU A 77 5.35 9.48 8.04
C LEU A 77 6.37 10.10 9.01
N ALA A 78 5.89 10.62 10.14
CA ALA A 78 6.76 11.21 11.19
C ALA A 78 7.80 10.23 11.74
N ALA A 79 7.48 8.93 11.76
CA ALA A 79 8.39 7.86 12.18
C ALA A 79 9.46 7.49 11.13
N GLY A 80 9.44 8.11 9.95
CA GLY A 80 10.23 7.73 8.79
C GLY A 80 9.51 6.68 7.95
N GLY A 81 9.37 6.94 6.65
CA GLY A 81 8.64 6.09 5.71
C GLY A 81 7.53 6.83 4.97
N VAL A 82 6.77 6.08 4.18
CA VAL A 82 5.69 6.60 3.34
C VAL A 82 4.38 5.89 3.62
N ARG A 83 3.28 6.65 3.62
CA ARG A 83 1.94 6.10 3.48
C ARG A 83 1.34 6.53 2.16
N VAL A 84 0.74 5.58 1.45
CA VAL A 84 0.02 5.83 0.21
C VAL A 84 -1.42 5.40 0.39
N GLU A 85 -2.35 6.27 -0.01
CA GLU A 85 -3.78 6.00 0.05
C GLU A 85 -4.41 6.12 -1.33
N VAL A 86 -5.30 5.18 -1.65
CA VAL A 86 -6.09 5.14 -2.87
C VAL A 86 -7.56 5.06 -2.49
N ALA A 87 -8.27 6.17 -2.66
CA ALA A 87 -9.68 6.29 -2.30
C ALA A 87 -10.58 6.26 -3.54
N ASP A 88 -11.56 5.37 -3.56
CA ASP A 88 -12.51 5.21 -4.65
C ASP A 88 -13.96 5.24 -4.14
N SER A 89 -14.92 5.44 -5.05
CA SER A 89 -16.34 5.53 -4.70
C SER A 89 -17.06 4.18 -4.67
N CYS A 90 -16.36 3.06 -4.89
CA CYS A 90 -16.92 1.71 -4.89
C CYS A 90 -16.88 1.14 -3.45
N PRO A 91 -18.03 0.81 -2.84
CA PRO A 91 -18.10 0.32 -1.47
C PRO A 91 -17.56 -1.12 -1.32
N ASP A 92 -17.36 -1.84 -2.43
CA ASP A 92 -16.91 -3.21 -2.40
C ASP A 92 -15.50 -3.30 -1.82
N VAL A 93 -15.40 -3.91 -0.63
CA VAL A 93 -14.12 -4.10 0.06
C VAL A 93 -13.28 -5.12 -0.75
N PRO A 94 -12.02 -4.81 -1.07
CA PRO A 94 -11.13 -5.73 -1.75
C PRO A 94 -10.97 -6.97 -0.87
N ARG A 95 -11.33 -8.14 -1.40
CA ARG A 95 -11.12 -9.40 -0.69
C ARG A 95 -9.74 -9.93 -1.04
N MET A 96 -8.96 -10.31 -0.04
CA MET A 96 -7.84 -11.22 -0.28
C MET A 96 -8.40 -12.55 -0.74
N VAL A 97 -8.16 -12.89 -2.00
CA VAL A 97 -8.51 -14.19 -2.54
C VAL A 97 -7.20 -14.94 -2.76
N VAL A 98 -6.95 -15.95 -1.92
CA VAL A 98 -5.93 -16.98 -2.21
C VAL A 98 -6.54 -17.88 -3.27
N GLY A 99 -6.50 -17.42 -4.52
CA GLY A 99 -7.04 -18.13 -5.67
C GLY A 99 -6.12 -19.26 -6.13
N ASP A 100 -6.71 -20.22 -6.85
CA ASP A 100 -5.98 -21.26 -7.59
C ASP A 100 -5.03 -20.60 -8.61
N GLU A 101 -3.96 -21.30 -9.02
CA GLU A 101 -2.78 -20.74 -9.71
C GLU A 101 -3.03 -19.90 -10.98
N LEU A 102 -4.27 -19.86 -11.49
CA LEU A 102 -4.69 -19.23 -12.74
C LEU A 102 -5.63 -18.02 -12.56
N ASP A 103 -6.10 -17.70 -11.34
CA ASP A 103 -6.96 -16.52 -11.12
C ASP A 103 -6.14 -15.31 -10.65
N GLU A 104 -5.85 -14.40 -11.58
CA GLU A 104 -5.07 -13.19 -11.34
C GLU A 104 -5.78 -12.17 -10.45
N GLY A 105 -7.10 -12.30 -10.24
CA GLY A 105 -7.92 -11.29 -9.57
C GLY A 105 -7.65 -11.11 -8.07
N GLY A 106 -7.00 -12.09 -7.42
CA GLY A 106 -6.84 -12.16 -5.97
C GLY A 106 -5.44 -11.86 -5.42
N ARG A 107 -4.42 -11.85 -6.27
CA ARG A 107 -3.00 -11.77 -5.82
C ARG A 107 -2.56 -10.37 -5.42
N GLY A 108 -3.22 -9.32 -5.91
CA GLY A 108 -2.75 -7.95 -5.69
C GLY A 108 -2.61 -7.58 -4.22
N LEU A 109 -3.59 -7.93 -3.37
CA LEU A 109 -3.49 -7.69 -1.93
C LEU A 109 -2.52 -8.64 -1.22
N VAL A 110 -2.29 -9.83 -1.75
CA VAL A 110 -1.26 -10.75 -1.23
C VAL A 110 0.13 -10.17 -1.47
N LEU A 111 0.37 -9.57 -2.63
CA LEU A 111 1.59 -8.85 -2.92
C LEU A 111 1.74 -7.62 -2.03
N VAL A 112 0.67 -6.84 -1.83
CA VAL A 112 0.69 -5.70 -0.88
C VAL A 112 1.06 -6.18 0.53
N ASP A 113 0.38 -7.21 1.07
CA ASP A 113 0.69 -7.77 2.41
C ASP A 113 2.13 -8.28 2.52
N ALA A 114 2.71 -8.77 1.43
CA ALA A 114 4.07 -9.31 1.41
C ALA A 114 5.17 -8.23 1.34
N VAL A 115 4.88 -7.05 0.77
CA VAL A 115 5.90 -6.02 0.50
C VAL A 115 5.78 -4.78 1.36
N THR A 116 4.69 -4.61 2.12
CA THR A 116 4.46 -3.44 2.96
C THR A 116 4.50 -3.80 4.45
N ASP A 117 4.85 -2.83 5.30
CA ASP A 117 4.87 -3.03 6.74
C ASP A 117 3.46 -3.10 7.31
N LYS A 118 2.57 -2.24 6.79
CA LYS A 118 1.15 -2.24 7.12
C LYS A 118 0.33 -1.93 5.88
N TRP A 119 -0.92 -2.35 5.90
CA TRP A 119 -1.94 -1.91 4.95
C TRP A 119 -3.32 -2.06 5.58
N GLY A 120 -4.32 -1.47 4.93
CA GLY A 120 -5.68 -1.54 5.43
C GLY A 120 -6.69 -1.01 4.43
N VAL A 121 -7.95 -1.12 4.84
CA VAL A 121 -9.10 -0.61 4.10
C VAL A 121 -10.02 0.09 5.08
N GLU A 122 -10.41 1.32 4.75
CA GLU A 122 -11.28 2.16 5.57
C GLU A 122 -12.44 2.70 4.73
N PRO A 123 -13.67 2.79 5.26
CA PRO A 123 -14.73 3.53 4.60
C PRO A 123 -14.33 5.00 4.43
N ARG A 124 -14.70 5.60 3.30
CA ARG A 124 -14.49 7.05 3.13
C ARG A 124 -15.32 7.84 4.17
N PRO A 125 -14.84 9.01 4.64
CA PRO A 125 -15.58 9.82 5.62
C PRO A 125 -16.98 10.24 5.17
N ASP A 126 -17.22 10.36 3.86
CA ASP A 126 -18.53 10.68 3.29
C ASP A 126 -19.45 9.46 3.15
N GLY A 127 -19.02 8.29 3.61
CA GLY A 127 -19.74 7.02 3.56
C GLY A 127 -19.87 6.41 2.16
N ARG A 128 -19.23 7.01 1.13
CA ARG A 128 -19.39 6.58 -0.27
C ARG A 128 -18.08 6.05 -0.82
N GLY A 129 -17.88 4.76 -0.59
CA GLY A 129 -16.72 4.02 -1.06
C GLY A 129 -15.70 3.81 0.04
N LYS A 130 -14.45 3.62 -0.36
CA LYS A 130 -13.37 3.16 0.52
C LYS A 130 -12.04 3.80 0.19
N THR A 131 -11.14 3.75 1.14
CA THR A 131 -9.73 4.07 1.03
C THR A 131 -8.94 2.80 1.32
N VAL A 132 -8.19 2.34 0.32
CA VAL A 132 -7.17 1.29 0.52
C VAL A 132 -5.83 1.96 0.68
N TRP A 133 -5.05 1.55 1.66
CA TRP A 133 -3.80 2.21 1.99
C TRP A 133 -2.71 1.22 2.36
N PHE A 134 -1.46 1.65 2.25
CA PHE A 134 -0.30 0.91 2.76
C PHE A 134 0.76 1.86 3.33
N GLU A 135 1.61 1.30 4.20
CA GLU A 135 2.77 1.97 4.79
C GLU A 135 4.04 1.17 4.50
N CYS A 136 5.10 1.86 4.08
CA CYS A 136 6.45 1.33 4.00
C CYS A 136 7.36 2.17 4.90
N LEU A 137 7.92 1.56 5.93
CA LEU A 137 8.81 2.20 6.89
C LEU A 137 10.25 2.05 6.41
N ALA A 138 10.98 3.17 6.34
CA ALA A 138 12.41 3.08 6.09
C ALA A 138 13.09 2.41 7.27
N VAL A 139 14.10 1.60 6.99
CA VAL A 139 14.92 1.05 8.05
C VAL A 139 15.73 2.22 8.62
N ALA A 140 15.42 2.66 9.83
CA ALA A 140 16.22 3.65 10.55
C ALA A 140 17.68 3.20 10.47
N GLY A 141 18.50 4.01 9.80
CA GLY A 141 19.73 3.55 9.17
C GLY A 141 20.59 2.63 10.04
N ALA A 142 21.06 1.55 9.42
CA ALA A 142 22.31 0.88 9.76
C ALA A 142 23.49 1.84 9.57
N ALA A 143 23.51 2.90 10.37
CA ALA A 143 24.64 3.76 10.64
C ALA A 143 25.15 3.44 12.05
N ASP A 144 25.42 2.15 12.30
CA ASP A 144 26.45 1.64 13.21
C ASP A 144 26.43 0.11 13.22
N GLY A 145 27.50 -0.50 12.70
CA GLY A 145 28.03 -1.82 13.09
C GLY A 145 27.11 -3.05 13.16
N VAL A 146 27.23 -3.94 12.15
CA VAL A 146 27.56 -5.38 12.30
C VAL A 146 26.70 -6.26 13.26
N ILE A 147 25.95 -7.21 12.65
CA ILE A 147 25.30 -8.46 13.18
C ILE A 147 23.93 -8.22 13.87
N ALA A 148 22.80 -8.79 13.46
CA ALA A 148 22.54 -10.23 13.33
C ALA A 148 21.51 -10.61 12.26
N LEU A 149 21.91 -11.55 11.39
CA LEU A 149 20.98 -12.52 10.82
C LEU A 149 20.54 -13.45 11.96
N SER A 150 19.28 -13.34 12.37
CA SER A 150 18.62 -14.41 13.13
C SER A 150 17.21 -14.65 12.57
N ASP A 151 17.18 -15.63 11.68
CA ASP A 151 16.23 -16.73 11.63
C ASP A 151 14.73 -16.40 11.44
N ARG A 152 14.31 -16.30 10.17
CA ARG A 152 12.89 -16.46 9.79
C ARG A 152 12.59 -17.94 9.57
N SER A 153 12.45 -18.69 10.67
CA SER A 153 11.79 -20.00 10.65
C SER A 153 11.05 -20.25 11.95
N ALA A 154 9.78 -19.86 11.99
CA ALA A 154 8.83 -20.37 12.98
C ALA A 154 7.41 -20.27 12.41
N ALA A 155 6.99 -21.32 11.71
CA ALA A 155 5.57 -21.53 11.39
C ALA A 155 4.82 -21.88 12.69
N PRO A 156 3.66 -21.26 12.98
CA PRO A 156 2.85 -21.66 14.13
C PRO A 156 2.14 -23.00 13.83
N ARG A 157 2.43 -24.02 14.65
CA ARG A 157 1.64 -25.27 14.71
C ARG A 157 0.23 -24.94 15.19
N ALA A 158 -0.78 -25.39 14.43
CA ALA A 158 -2.18 -25.31 14.81
C ALA A 158 -2.50 -26.22 16.02
N PRO A 159 -3.37 -25.79 16.95
CA PRO A 159 -3.94 -26.69 17.96
C PRO A 159 -5.12 -27.48 17.39
N ARG A 160 -5.14 -28.79 17.63
CA ARG A 160 -6.30 -29.66 17.42
C ARG A 160 -7.33 -29.45 18.54
N PRO A 161 -8.61 -29.59 18.20
CA PRO A 161 -9.46 -30.58 18.87
C PRO A 161 -9.73 -31.79 17.98
#